data_AF-A0A7S2A528-F1
#
_entry.id   AF-A0A7S2A528-F1
#
_cell.length_a   1.000
_cell.length_b   1.000
_cell.length_c   1.000
_cell.angle_alpha   90.00
_cell.angle_beta   90.00
_cell.angle_gamma   90.00
#
_symmetry.space_group_name_H-M   'P 1'
#
loop_
_entity.id
_entity.type
_entity.pdbx_description
1 polymer ?
#
loop_
_entity_poly.entity_id
_entity_poly.type
_entity_poly.pdbx_seq_one_letter_code
_entity_poly.pdbx_strand_id
1 'polypeptide(L)'
;EEEDEGSIDISSDPRLYRIRLPRAPGIEWGTDLSFSFVYVRAMEPAGPASISGQVGVNHQICEIRPVLTTSNEAPTPINLIGAPFDQVMQTFANLDRTIIEVDLVFFRGTKEELKAACAGSNNSTPEKETITITVIQNNDSKNKITKTITAPVGANIRQTLVDEGINVYQSLTRWTNCKGKQLCGTCIVNVKEGGMNTNRKSMDEASTLRENPDTYRLSCVTFAYDDVTVETFPPIKAAQWTR
;
A
#
# COMPACT_ATOMS: atom_id res chain seq x y z
N GLU A 1 2.48 32.44 20.41
CA GLU A 1 2.18 31.63 19.22
C GLU A 1 3.26 30.57 19.19
N GLU A 2 3.01 29.46 19.90
CA GLU A 2 3.92 28.32 19.90
C GLU A 2 3.60 27.54 18.62
N GLU A 3 4.55 27.49 17.70
CA GLU A 3 4.48 26.59 16.55
C GLU A 3 4.42 25.15 17.10
N ASP A 4 3.25 24.52 16.97
CA ASP A 4 3.07 23.10 17.29
C ASP A 4 4.01 22.27 16.42
N GLU A 5 5.14 21.84 16.98
CA GLU A 5 6.06 20.92 16.31
C GLU A 5 5.29 19.70 15.75
N GLY A 6 5.29 19.57 14.43
CA GLY A 6 4.69 18.44 13.72
C GLY A 6 3.27 18.65 13.17
N SER A 7 2.66 19.82 13.36
CA SER A 7 1.37 20.15 12.71
C SER A 7 1.54 20.62 11.27
N ILE A 8 0.56 20.32 10.42
CA ILE A 8 0.49 20.87 9.06
C ILE A 8 0.25 22.37 9.12
N ASP A 9 1.18 23.13 8.55
CA ASP A 9 1.00 24.56 8.29
C ASP A 9 -0.04 24.77 7.18
N ILE A 10 -1.26 25.13 7.57
CA ILE A 10 -2.36 25.42 6.65
C ILE A 10 -2.13 26.67 5.80
N SER A 11 -1.18 27.53 6.15
CA SER A 11 -0.84 28.72 5.35
C SER A 11 0.07 28.41 4.17
N SER A 12 0.67 27.21 4.14
CA SER A 12 1.58 26.76 3.09
C SER A 12 0.89 26.56 1.72
N ASP A 13 -0.40 26.23 1.69
CA ASP A 13 -1.19 26.10 0.47
C ASP A 13 -2.64 26.59 0.70
N PRO A 14 -3.20 27.47 -0.16
CA PRO A 14 -4.55 28.00 0.00
C PRO A 14 -5.66 26.93 -0.05
N ARG A 15 -5.35 25.71 -0.50
CA ARG A 15 -6.25 24.55 -0.53
C ARG A 15 -6.26 23.78 0.77
N LEU A 16 -5.30 24.01 1.66
CA LEU A 16 -5.32 23.46 3.01
C LEU A 16 -6.24 24.28 3.90
N TYR A 17 -7.06 23.60 4.70
CA TYR A 17 -7.89 24.26 5.69
C TYR A 17 -8.13 23.34 6.88
N ARG A 18 -8.23 23.95 8.07
CA ARG A 18 -8.56 23.27 9.31
C ARG A 18 -10.02 23.50 9.65
N ILE A 19 -10.69 22.46 10.12
CA ILE A 19 -12.07 22.53 10.59
C ILE A 19 -12.25 21.68 11.85
N ARG A 20 -13.00 22.21 12.81
CA ARG A 20 -13.43 21.47 13.98
C ARG A 20 -14.74 20.74 13.69
N LEU A 21 -14.75 19.43 13.91
CA LEU A 21 -15.94 18.60 13.75
C LEU A 21 -16.12 17.65 14.94
N PRO A 22 -17.35 17.18 15.20
CA PRO A 22 -17.56 16.07 16.12
C PRO A 22 -16.78 14.83 15.69
N ARG A 23 -16.39 13.99 16.66
CA ARG A 23 -15.69 12.72 16.41
C ARG A 23 -16.36 11.83 15.36
N ALA A 24 -17.69 11.87 15.27
CA ALA A 24 -18.47 11.25 14.22
C ALA A 24 -18.93 12.33 13.22
N PRO A 25 -18.11 12.66 12.21
CA PRO A 25 -18.39 13.80 11.32
C PRO A 25 -19.48 13.50 10.27
N GLY A 26 -19.95 12.26 10.15
CA GLY A 26 -20.88 11.84 9.09
C GLY A 26 -20.22 11.81 7.70
N ILE A 27 -18.93 11.51 7.64
CA ILE A 27 -18.16 11.38 6.40
C ILE A 27 -18.06 9.90 6.02
N GLU A 28 -18.35 9.59 4.76
CA GLU A 28 -17.99 8.33 4.14
C GLU A 28 -16.61 8.46 3.49
N TRP A 29 -15.66 7.67 3.97
CA TRP A 29 -14.28 7.69 3.50
C TRP A 29 -14.07 6.80 2.27
N GLY A 30 -13.19 7.22 1.38
CA GLY A 30 -12.81 6.47 0.17
C GLY A 30 -11.30 6.47 -0.05
N THR A 31 -10.85 5.54 -0.88
CA THR A 31 -9.48 5.43 -1.40
C THR A 31 -9.56 4.75 -2.78
N ASP A 32 -8.49 4.87 -3.58
CA ASP A 32 -8.36 4.15 -4.85
C ASP A 32 -7.74 2.75 -4.61
N LEU A 33 -7.30 2.08 -5.69
CA LEU A 33 -6.69 0.76 -5.60
C LEU A 33 -5.33 0.75 -4.87
N SER A 34 -4.73 1.90 -4.58
CA SER A 34 -3.50 1.95 -3.77
C SER A 34 -3.78 1.85 -2.27
N PHE A 35 -5.05 1.91 -1.84
CA PHE A 35 -5.48 1.87 -0.45
C PHE A 35 -4.85 2.96 0.44
N SER A 36 -4.34 4.03 -0.16
CA SER A 36 -3.73 5.20 0.48
C SER A 36 -4.35 6.49 -0.03
N PHE A 37 -4.06 7.62 0.63
CA PHE A 37 -4.69 8.93 0.33
C PHE A 37 -6.20 8.87 0.50
N VAL A 38 -6.63 8.92 1.75
CA VAL A 38 -8.05 8.84 2.09
C VAL A 38 -8.74 10.16 1.78
N TYR A 39 -9.90 10.07 1.12
CA TYR A 39 -10.69 11.22 0.73
C TYR A 39 -12.14 11.09 1.17
N VAL A 40 -12.85 12.22 1.17
CA VAL A 40 -14.29 12.29 1.40
C VAL A 40 -15.00 11.74 0.17
N ARG A 41 -15.52 10.51 0.23
CA ARG A 41 -16.27 9.89 -0.86
C ARG A 41 -17.69 10.42 -0.93
N ALA A 42 -18.34 10.53 0.22
CA ALA A 42 -19.67 11.10 0.39
C ALA A 42 -19.82 11.61 1.82
N MET A 43 -20.93 12.27 2.10
CA MET A 43 -21.28 12.70 3.44
C MET A 43 -22.77 12.45 3.68
N GLU A 44 -23.11 12.16 4.92
CA GLU A 44 -24.48 12.12 5.36
C GLU A 44 -25.12 13.51 5.18
N PRO A 45 -26.28 13.64 4.49
CA PRO A 45 -26.86 14.95 4.17
C PRO A 45 -27.11 15.86 5.39
N ALA A 46 -27.45 15.28 6.54
CA ALA A 46 -27.65 15.98 7.81
C ALA A 46 -26.50 15.77 8.82
N GLY A 47 -25.38 15.20 8.38
CA GLY A 47 -24.21 14.98 9.22
C GLY A 47 -23.44 16.27 9.50
N PRO A 48 -22.64 16.32 10.58
CA PRO A 48 -21.86 17.52 10.95
C PRO A 48 -20.97 18.07 9.82
N ALA A 49 -20.31 17.20 9.06
CA ALA A 49 -19.46 17.61 7.94
C ALA A 49 -20.27 18.27 6.81
N SER A 50 -21.44 17.73 6.48
CA SER A 50 -22.36 18.31 5.47
C SER A 50 -22.87 19.68 5.93
N ILE A 51 -23.35 19.76 7.18
CA ILE A 51 -23.88 21.01 7.77
C ILE A 51 -22.80 22.10 7.84
N SER A 52 -21.53 21.73 8.03
CA SER A 52 -20.43 22.69 8.09
C SER A 52 -20.28 23.53 6.80
N GLY A 53 -20.72 23.00 5.65
CA GLY A 53 -20.58 23.64 4.34
C GLY A 53 -19.14 23.79 3.83
N GLN A 54 -18.14 23.33 4.58
CA GLN A 54 -16.71 23.49 4.27
C GLN A 54 -16.07 22.20 3.77
N VAL A 55 -16.54 21.04 4.24
CA VAL A 55 -16.08 19.74 3.76
C VAL A 55 -16.73 19.43 2.43
N GLY A 56 -15.93 19.10 1.43
CA GLY A 56 -16.38 18.77 0.08
C GLY A 56 -16.03 17.33 -0.30
N VAL A 57 -16.81 16.76 -1.22
CA VAL A 57 -16.48 15.48 -1.84
C VAL A 57 -15.14 15.59 -2.55
N ASN A 58 -14.34 14.54 -2.49
CA ASN A 58 -12.96 14.42 -2.97
C ASN A 58 -11.90 15.17 -2.17
N HIS A 59 -12.25 15.91 -1.11
CA HIS A 59 -11.24 16.51 -0.24
C HIS A 59 -10.42 15.41 0.46
N GLN A 60 -9.11 15.56 0.47
CA GLN A 60 -8.18 14.61 1.09
C GLN A 60 -8.05 14.93 2.57
N ILE A 61 -8.05 13.91 3.45
CA ILE A 61 -7.70 14.11 4.86
C ILE A 61 -6.18 14.16 5.00
N CYS A 62 -5.68 15.17 5.72
CA CYS A 62 -4.25 15.43 5.86
C CYS A 62 -3.77 15.33 7.31
N GLU A 63 -4.58 15.73 8.29
CA GLU A 63 -4.24 15.64 9.71
C GLU A 63 -5.49 15.49 10.55
N ILE A 64 -5.35 14.80 11.68
CA ILE A 64 -6.33 14.80 12.77
C ILE A 64 -5.65 15.18 14.08
N ARG A 65 -6.32 16.03 14.85
CA ARG A 65 -5.92 16.38 16.21
C ARG A 65 -7.14 16.27 17.14
N PRO A 66 -7.08 15.44 18.19
CA PRO A 66 -8.16 15.41 19.17
C PRO A 66 -8.22 16.71 19.98
N VAL A 67 -9.42 17.19 20.31
CA VAL A 67 -9.59 18.37 21.16
C VAL A 67 -9.74 17.92 22.61
N LEU A 68 -8.75 18.23 23.45
CA LEU A 68 -8.77 17.91 24.89
C LEU A 68 -9.36 19.08 25.68
N THR A 69 -10.27 18.78 26.62
CA THR A 69 -10.95 19.81 27.43
C THR A 69 -10.26 20.09 28.76
N THR A 70 -9.37 19.21 29.25
CA THR A 70 -8.86 19.26 30.64
C THR A 70 -7.39 18.84 30.86
N SER A 71 -6.58 18.60 29.83
CA SER A 71 -5.16 18.17 30.00
C SER A 71 -4.16 19.32 29.80
N ASN A 72 -3.07 19.31 30.59
CA ASN A 72 -1.94 20.24 30.47
C ASN A 72 -0.98 19.92 29.31
N GLU A 73 -1.19 18.81 28.59
CA GLU A 73 -0.41 18.45 27.40
C GLU A 73 -1.24 18.74 26.14
N ALA A 74 -0.64 19.47 25.19
CA ALA A 74 -1.24 19.72 23.90
C ALA A 74 -1.37 18.40 23.12
N PRO A 75 -2.55 18.09 22.56
CA PRO A 75 -2.74 16.86 21.80
C PRO A 75 -1.85 16.84 20.56
N THR A 76 -1.09 15.77 20.39
CA THR A 76 -0.18 15.63 19.25
C THR A 76 -0.97 15.53 17.94
N PRO A 77 -0.62 16.34 16.92
CA PRO A 77 -1.20 16.20 15.59
C PRO A 77 -0.76 14.89 14.96
N ILE A 78 -1.71 14.17 14.35
CA ILE A 78 -1.43 12.93 13.62
C ILE A 78 -1.50 13.25 12.13
N ASN A 79 -0.36 13.19 11.45
CA ASN A 79 -0.29 13.35 10.00
C ASN A 79 -0.88 12.11 9.30
N LEU A 80 -1.78 12.36 8.36
CA LEU A 80 -2.52 11.36 7.59
C LEU A 80 -2.29 11.49 6.07
N ILE A 81 -1.40 12.39 5.62
CA ILE A 81 -1.07 12.53 4.20
C ILE A 81 -0.48 11.22 3.70
N GLY A 82 -1.12 10.62 2.69
CA GLY A 82 -0.68 9.34 2.11
C GLY A 82 -0.86 8.13 3.03
N ALA A 83 -1.46 8.29 4.21
CA ALA A 83 -1.69 7.18 5.12
C ALA A 83 -2.60 6.11 4.47
N PRO A 84 -2.34 4.81 4.73
CA PRO A 84 -3.25 3.74 4.39
C PRO A 84 -4.64 3.90 5.03
N PHE A 85 -5.67 3.41 4.34
CA PHE A 85 -7.05 3.54 4.79
C PHE A 85 -7.30 2.96 6.19
N ASP A 86 -6.70 1.80 6.48
CA ASP A 86 -6.81 1.15 7.78
C ASP A 86 -6.15 1.97 8.89
N GLN A 87 -5.00 2.58 8.63
CA GLN A 87 -4.34 3.49 9.56
C GLN A 87 -5.24 4.68 9.91
N VAL A 88 -5.86 5.33 8.90
CA VAL A 88 -6.78 6.46 9.14
C VAL A 88 -7.95 6.01 10.02
N MET A 89 -8.58 4.87 9.71
CA MET A 89 -9.71 4.37 10.50
C MET A 89 -9.29 3.99 11.92
N GLN A 90 -8.11 3.38 12.09
CA GLN A 90 -7.55 3.07 13.41
C GLN A 90 -7.29 4.35 14.22
N THR A 91 -6.85 5.44 13.58
CA THR A 91 -6.69 6.73 14.27
C THR A 91 -7.99 7.20 14.89
N PHE A 92 -9.11 7.17 14.14
CA PHE A 92 -10.44 7.53 14.68
C PHE A 92 -10.93 6.55 15.76
N ALA A 93 -10.66 5.25 15.59
CA ALA A 93 -11.09 4.22 16.52
C ALA A 93 -10.35 4.30 17.86
N ASN A 94 -9.05 4.60 17.82
CA ASN A 94 -8.17 4.64 18.99
C ASN A 94 -8.30 5.93 19.82
N LEU A 95 -9.03 6.94 19.33
CA LEU A 95 -9.36 8.12 20.14
C LEU A 95 -10.10 7.71 21.42
N ASP A 96 -9.67 8.25 22.55
CA ASP A 96 -10.34 8.09 23.84
C ASP A 96 -11.83 8.46 23.75
N ARG A 97 -12.67 7.77 24.52
CA ARG A 97 -14.13 7.96 24.51
C ARG A 97 -14.58 9.33 25.03
N THR A 98 -13.72 10.01 25.79
CA THR A 98 -13.96 11.38 26.28
C THR A 98 -13.81 12.44 25.18
N ILE A 99 -13.15 12.11 24.06
CA ILE A 99 -12.95 13.01 22.94
C ILE A 99 -14.24 13.07 22.11
N ILE A 100 -14.89 14.23 22.14
CA ILE A 100 -16.13 14.52 21.41
C ILE A 100 -15.90 15.34 20.15
N GLU A 101 -14.80 16.11 20.09
CA GLU A 101 -14.44 16.97 18.97
C GLU A 101 -13.02 16.68 18.48
N VAL A 102 -12.81 16.87 17.18
CA VAL A 102 -11.54 16.72 16.50
C VAL A 102 -11.32 17.90 15.56
N ASP A 103 -10.09 18.42 15.54
CA ASP A 103 -9.64 19.34 14.50
C ASP A 103 -9.07 18.51 13.35
N LEU A 104 -9.68 18.65 12.17
CA LEU A 104 -9.28 17.96 10.95
C LEU A 104 -8.69 18.96 9.97
N VAL A 105 -7.57 18.59 9.33
CA VAL A 105 -7.03 19.33 8.20
C VAL A 105 -7.37 18.58 6.93
N PHE A 106 -7.94 19.30 5.97
CA PHE A 106 -8.26 18.80 4.65
C PHE A 106 -7.51 19.56 3.58
N PHE A 107 -7.30 18.89 2.44
CA PHE A 107 -6.82 19.51 1.22
C PHE A 107 -7.91 19.48 0.14
N ARG A 108 -8.18 20.64 -0.45
CA ARG A 108 -9.13 20.82 -1.56
C ARG A 108 -8.47 20.45 -2.89
N GLY A 109 -8.55 19.19 -3.26
CA GLY A 109 -8.05 18.73 -4.56
C GLY A 109 -7.90 17.22 -4.65
N THR A 110 -7.35 16.79 -5.77
CA THR A 110 -7.03 15.40 -6.09
C THR A 110 -5.80 14.90 -5.32
N LYS A 111 -5.62 13.58 -5.32
CA LYS A 111 -4.45 12.90 -4.77
C LYS A 111 -3.15 13.41 -5.42
N GLU A 112 -3.17 13.58 -6.74
CA GLU A 112 -2.02 14.05 -7.52
C GLU A 112 -1.65 15.49 -7.16
N GLU A 113 -2.65 16.35 -6.99
CA GLU A 113 -2.47 17.74 -6.57
C GLU A 113 -1.93 17.85 -5.14
N LEU A 114 -2.41 17.01 -4.22
CA LEU A 114 -1.89 16.95 -2.86
C LEU A 114 -0.44 16.50 -2.84
N LYS A 115 -0.10 15.45 -3.60
CA LYS A 115 1.30 14.99 -3.76
C LYS A 115 2.20 16.10 -4.29
N ALA A 116 1.74 16.84 -5.30
CA ALA A 116 2.49 17.95 -5.87
C ALA A 116 2.67 19.10 -4.85
N ALA A 117 1.65 19.41 -4.05
CA ALA A 117 1.75 20.40 -2.97
C ALA A 117 2.76 19.98 -1.90
N CYS A 118 2.76 18.70 -1.51
CA CYS A 118 3.74 18.17 -0.56
C CYS A 118 5.16 18.14 -1.13
N ALA A 119 5.34 17.86 -2.42
CA ALA A 119 6.66 17.86 -3.06
C ALA A 119 7.33 19.25 -3.10
N GLY A 120 6.55 20.34 -2.95
CA GLY A 120 7.07 21.71 -2.80
C GLY A 120 7.67 22.02 -1.42
N SER A 121 7.46 21.15 -0.43
CA SER A 121 8.03 21.23 0.92
C SER A 121 8.90 19.98 1.12
N ASN A 122 10.23 20.13 1.11
CA ASN A 122 11.22 19.04 1.00
C ASN A 122 11.08 17.91 2.05
N ASN A 123 10.15 16.98 1.80
CA ASN A 123 10.15 15.63 2.36
C ASN A 123 9.21 14.68 1.60
N SER A 124 9.10 14.83 0.27
CA SER A 124 8.63 13.73 -0.56
C SER A 124 9.72 12.68 -0.59
N THR A 125 9.54 11.56 0.13
CA THR A 125 10.15 10.31 -0.33
C THR A 125 9.62 10.12 -1.74
N PRO A 126 10.45 10.19 -2.79
CA PRO A 126 9.95 10.08 -4.15
C PRO A 126 9.17 8.77 -4.24
N GLU A 127 7.91 8.83 -4.70
CA GLU A 127 7.18 7.62 -5.08
C GLU A 127 8.08 6.91 -6.07
N LYS A 128 8.63 5.79 -5.62
CA LYS A 128 9.67 5.07 -6.32
C LYS A 128 9.04 4.51 -7.60
N GLU A 129 9.14 5.22 -8.72
CA GLU A 129 8.49 4.81 -9.99
C GLU A 129 8.95 3.42 -10.45
N THR A 130 10.16 3.03 -10.05
CA THR A 130 10.78 1.77 -10.40
C THR A 130 11.29 1.02 -9.19
N ILE A 131 10.95 -0.26 -9.12
CA ILE A 131 11.43 -1.20 -8.11
C ILE A 131 12.53 -2.10 -8.68
N THR A 132 13.25 -2.74 -7.76
CA THR A 132 14.33 -3.66 -8.06
C THR A 132 13.89 -5.08 -7.74
N ILE A 133 13.80 -5.92 -8.77
CA ILE A 133 13.55 -7.36 -8.62
C ILE A 133 14.89 -8.08 -8.75
N THR A 134 15.40 -8.58 -7.63
CA THR A 134 16.62 -9.40 -7.59
C THR A 134 16.26 -10.86 -7.77
N VAL A 135 16.84 -11.51 -8.78
CA VAL A 135 16.53 -12.88 -9.17
C VAL A 135 17.71 -13.79 -8.91
N ILE A 136 17.50 -14.83 -8.11
CA ILE A 136 18.47 -15.87 -7.83
C ILE A 136 18.12 -17.11 -8.65
N GLN A 137 19.03 -17.52 -9.53
CA GLN A 137 18.93 -18.73 -10.35
C GLN A 137 19.96 -19.78 -9.88
N ASN A 138 19.61 -21.06 -10.00
CA ASN A 138 20.46 -22.23 -9.74
C ASN A 138 21.01 -22.33 -8.31
N ASN A 139 20.13 -22.47 -7.30
CA ASN A 139 20.56 -22.50 -5.90
C ASN A 139 21.31 -23.80 -5.48
N ASP A 140 21.25 -24.87 -6.29
CA ASP A 140 21.74 -26.22 -5.88
C ASP A 140 23.20 -26.55 -6.25
N SER A 141 24.02 -25.66 -6.85
CA SER A 141 25.46 -25.92 -7.09
C SER A 141 26.25 -24.66 -7.47
N LYS A 142 27.58 -24.69 -7.27
CA LYS A 142 28.71 -23.76 -7.55
C LYS A 142 28.56 -22.51 -8.47
N ASN A 143 27.50 -22.37 -9.26
CA ASN A 143 27.18 -21.25 -10.14
C ASN A 143 25.82 -20.61 -9.77
N LYS A 144 25.72 -20.04 -8.56
CA LYS A 144 24.60 -19.15 -8.20
C LYS A 144 24.67 -17.90 -9.08
N ILE A 145 23.63 -17.65 -9.87
CA ILE A 145 23.54 -16.46 -10.73
C ILE A 145 22.51 -15.52 -10.13
N THR A 146 22.95 -14.30 -9.79
CA THR A 146 22.08 -13.22 -9.37
C THR A 146 21.93 -12.23 -10.52
N LYS A 147 20.70 -11.94 -10.93
CA LYS A 147 20.38 -10.91 -11.92
C LYS A 147 19.43 -9.90 -11.31
N THR A 148 19.69 -8.62 -11.54
CA THR A 148 18.87 -7.53 -11.03
C THR A 148 18.08 -6.93 -12.18
N ILE A 149 16.77 -6.77 -12.00
CA ILE A 149 15.86 -6.24 -13.02
C ILE A 149 15.17 -5.00 -12.45
N THR A 150 15.20 -3.91 -13.20
CA THR A 150 14.43 -2.70 -12.90
C THR A 150 13.03 -2.85 -13.52
N ALA A 151 11.99 -2.70 -12.71
CA ALA A 151 10.61 -2.88 -13.14
C ALA A 151 9.71 -1.76 -12.57
N PRO A 152 8.58 -1.43 -13.21
CA PRO A 152 7.64 -0.47 -12.63
C PRO A 152 7.01 -1.01 -11.34
N VAL A 153 6.57 -0.13 -10.45
CA VAL A 153 5.76 -0.50 -9.28
C VAL A 153 4.51 -1.25 -9.73
N GLY A 154 4.18 -2.33 -9.02
CA GLY A 154 3.06 -3.21 -9.37
C GLY A 154 3.40 -4.20 -10.48
N ALA A 155 4.67 -4.37 -10.85
CA ALA A 155 5.08 -5.34 -11.87
C ALA A 155 4.73 -6.79 -11.47
N ASN A 156 4.22 -7.55 -12.44
CA ASN A 156 3.96 -8.98 -12.29
C ASN A 156 5.26 -9.77 -12.37
N ILE A 157 5.59 -10.52 -11.32
CA ILE A 157 6.88 -11.21 -11.21
C ILE A 157 7.11 -12.18 -12.38
N ARG A 158 6.11 -12.98 -12.76
CA ARG A 158 6.28 -13.91 -13.88
C ARG A 158 6.57 -13.17 -15.18
N GLN A 159 5.78 -12.14 -15.49
CA GLN A 159 5.90 -11.44 -16.75
C GLN A 159 7.28 -10.78 -16.87
N THR A 160 7.71 -10.07 -15.82
CA THR A 160 9.04 -9.45 -15.75
C THR A 160 10.16 -10.47 -15.93
N LEU A 161 10.08 -11.64 -15.28
CA LEU A 161 11.09 -12.68 -15.42
C LEU A 161 11.13 -13.27 -16.84
N VAL A 162 9.96 -13.56 -17.42
CA VAL A 162 9.86 -14.15 -18.77
C VAL A 162 10.35 -13.18 -19.84
N ASP A 163 10.02 -11.90 -19.72
CA ASP A 163 10.47 -10.85 -20.66
C ASP A 163 11.99 -10.69 -20.63
N GLU A 164 12.60 -10.90 -19.46
CA GLU A 164 14.06 -10.94 -19.27
C GLU A 164 14.71 -12.28 -19.62
N GLY A 165 13.95 -13.21 -20.22
CA GLY A 165 14.42 -14.52 -20.65
C GLY A 165 14.63 -15.53 -19.53
N ILE A 166 14.16 -15.24 -18.32
CA ILE A 166 14.32 -16.09 -17.14
C ILE A 166 13.15 -17.07 -17.05
N ASN A 167 13.48 -18.37 -17.06
CA ASN A 167 12.49 -19.43 -16.92
C ASN A 167 12.09 -19.60 -15.44
N VAL A 168 10.78 -19.60 -15.18
CA VAL A 168 10.20 -19.86 -13.84
C VAL A 168 9.61 -21.26 -13.69
N TYR A 169 9.60 -22.05 -14.76
CA TYR A 169 8.96 -23.37 -14.81
C TYR A 169 9.96 -24.50 -14.66
N GLN A 170 9.67 -25.45 -13.77
CA GLN A 170 10.51 -26.62 -13.55
C GLN A 170 10.11 -27.79 -14.47
N SER A 171 11.10 -28.50 -15.03
CA SER A 171 10.87 -29.72 -15.83
C SER A 171 9.89 -29.49 -17.00
N LEU A 172 8.95 -30.43 -17.24
CA LEU A 172 7.98 -30.41 -18.34
C LEU A 172 7.00 -29.23 -18.27
N THR A 173 6.85 -28.60 -17.10
CA THR A 173 5.90 -27.49 -16.90
C THR A 173 6.23 -26.26 -17.74
N ARG A 174 7.45 -26.17 -18.28
CA ARG A 174 7.82 -25.14 -19.27
C ARG A 174 6.94 -25.19 -20.51
N TRP A 175 6.44 -26.36 -20.89
CA TRP A 175 5.59 -26.54 -22.08
C TRP A 175 4.10 -26.69 -21.74
N THR A 176 3.76 -27.23 -20.56
CA THR A 176 2.37 -27.52 -20.15
C THR A 176 1.73 -26.43 -19.28
N ASN A 177 2.42 -25.33 -19.00
CA ASN A 177 1.87 -24.27 -18.14
C ASN A 177 0.65 -23.54 -18.74
N CYS A 178 -0.16 -22.96 -17.86
CA CYS A 178 -1.34 -22.18 -18.21
C CYS A 178 -1.05 -20.75 -18.73
N LYS A 179 0.21 -20.40 -19.01
CA LYS A 179 0.65 -19.05 -19.42
C LYS A 179 0.24 -17.91 -18.49
N GLY A 180 0.14 -18.17 -17.19
CA GLY A 180 -0.09 -17.13 -16.17
C GLY A 180 -1.54 -16.94 -15.73
N LYS A 181 -2.44 -17.88 -16.06
CA LYS A 181 -3.87 -17.85 -15.69
C LYS A 181 -4.21 -18.38 -14.29
N GLN A 182 -3.21 -18.64 -13.45
CA GLN A 182 -3.38 -19.24 -12.11
C GLN A 182 -4.05 -20.64 -12.09
N LEU A 183 -4.05 -21.39 -13.22
CA LEU A 183 -4.75 -22.69 -13.30
C LEU A 183 -3.86 -23.90 -13.00
N CYS A 184 -2.58 -23.86 -13.34
CA CYS A 184 -1.69 -25.04 -13.25
C CYS A 184 -0.87 -25.09 -11.95
N GLY A 185 -0.67 -23.96 -11.26
CA GLY A 185 0.15 -23.90 -10.05
C GLY A 185 1.65 -24.18 -10.26
N THR A 186 2.15 -24.12 -11.50
CA THR A 186 3.54 -24.47 -11.85
C THR A 186 4.51 -23.28 -11.90
N CYS A 187 4.01 -22.05 -11.81
CA CYS A 187 4.79 -20.81 -11.88
C CYS A 187 5.47 -20.48 -10.52
N ILE A 188 6.00 -21.49 -9.82
CA ILE A 188 6.41 -21.40 -8.41
C ILE A 188 7.77 -20.71 -8.28
N VAL A 189 7.81 -19.66 -7.47
CA VAL A 189 9.04 -18.97 -7.04
C VAL A 189 9.07 -18.86 -5.52
N ASN A 190 10.27 -18.72 -4.95
CA ASN A 190 10.44 -18.44 -3.52
C ASN A 190 10.78 -16.97 -3.33
N VAL A 191 9.93 -16.21 -2.64
CA VAL A 191 10.21 -14.81 -2.31
C VAL A 191 11.02 -14.79 -1.02
N LYS A 192 12.36 -14.73 -1.12
CA LYS A 192 13.27 -14.78 0.03
C LYS A 192 13.21 -13.51 0.87
N GLU A 193 13.10 -12.36 0.21
CA GLU A 193 13.08 -11.04 0.84
C GLU A 193 12.02 -10.18 0.16
N GLY A 194 11.42 -9.27 0.94
CA GLY A 194 10.36 -8.39 0.43
C GLY A 194 9.00 -9.07 0.26
N GLY A 195 8.70 -10.15 0.99
CA GLY A 195 7.38 -10.78 0.94
C GLY A 195 6.22 -9.83 1.25
N MET A 196 6.43 -8.91 2.20
CA MET A 196 5.48 -7.83 2.54
C MET A 196 5.36 -6.76 1.46
N ASN A 197 6.35 -6.65 0.56
CA ASN A 197 6.36 -5.72 -0.57
C ASN A 197 5.59 -6.27 -1.77
N THR A 198 4.86 -7.38 -1.59
CA THR A 198 4.03 -8.00 -2.63
C THR A 198 2.55 -7.97 -2.25
N ASN A 199 1.68 -8.15 -3.24
CA ASN A 199 0.25 -8.33 -2.98
C ASN A 199 -0.01 -9.53 -2.03
N ARG A 200 -1.09 -9.43 -1.25
CA ARG A 200 -1.55 -10.52 -0.39
C ARG A 200 -1.81 -11.79 -1.20
N LYS A 201 -1.41 -12.93 -0.65
CA LYS A 201 -1.68 -14.27 -1.20
C LYS A 201 -3.20 -14.50 -1.29
N SER A 202 -3.70 -14.84 -2.48
CA SER A 202 -5.13 -15.16 -2.67
C SER A 202 -5.47 -16.53 -2.08
N MET A 203 -6.77 -16.78 -1.82
CA MET A 203 -7.22 -18.07 -1.28
C MET A 203 -6.89 -19.23 -2.24
N ASP A 204 -7.06 -19.03 -3.54
CA ASP A 204 -6.75 -20.03 -4.56
C ASP A 204 -5.24 -20.31 -4.64
N GLU A 205 -4.42 -19.27 -4.53
CA GLU A 205 -2.96 -19.42 -4.46
C GLU A 205 -2.54 -20.20 -3.20
N ALA A 206 -3.10 -19.84 -2.04
CA ALA A 206 -2.85 -20.51 -0.77
C ALA A 206 -3.27 -21.98 -0.80
N SER A 207 -4.43 -22.29 -1.37
CA SER A 207 -4.91 -23.67 -1.56
C SER A 207 -3.97 -24.46 -2.48
N THR A 208 -3.54 -23.85 -3.59
CA THR A 208 -2.65 -24.50 -4.57
C THR A 208 -1.27 -24.84 -3.99
N LEU A 209 -0.74 -23.96 -3.14
CA LEU A 209 0.58 -24.04 -2.51
C LEU A 209 0.55 -24.51 -1.04
N ARG A 210 -0.55 -25.13 -0.60
CA ARG A 210 -0.77 -25.53 0.82
C ARG A 210 0.32 -26.46 1.38
N GLU A 211 1.03 -27.20 0.54
CA GLU A 211 2.12 -28.09 0.95
C GLU A 211 3.52 -27.47 0.86
N ASN A 212 3.62 -26.21 0.45
CA ASN A 212 4.87 -25.48 0.29
C ASN A 212 5.08 -24.50 1.44
N PRO A 213 6.33 -24.04 1.66
CA PRO A 213 6.62 -22.96 2.61
C PRO A 213 5.83 -21.69 2.30
N ASP A 214 5.52 -20.89 3.31
CA ASP A 214 4.74 -19.65 3.18
C ASP A 214 5.39 -18.61 2.24
N THR A 215 6.72 -18.63 2.12
CA THR A 215 7.48 -17.76 1.21
C THR A 215 7.28 -18.11 -0.27
N TYR A 216 6.69 -19.26 -0.58
CA TYR A 216 6.50 -19.68 -1.96
C TYR A 216 5.29 -18.97 -2.52
N ARG A 217 5.46 -18.43 -3.72
CA ARG A 217 4.42 -17.69 -4.43
C ARG A 217 4.25 -18.22 -5.85
N LEU A 218 3.02 -18.10 -6.36
CA LEU A 218 2.77 -18.22 -7.79
C LEU A 218 3.16 -16.90 -8.45
N SER A 219 4.32 -16.86 -9.10
CA SER A 219 4.86 -15.66 -9.76
C SER A 219 3.86 -15.02 -10.74
N CYS A 220 2.97 -15.81 -11.32
CA CYS A 220 1.93 -15.35 -12.25
C CYS A 220 0.84 -14.47 -11.61
N VAL A 221 0.66 -14.54 -10.30
CA VAL A 221 -0.32 -13.73 -9.55
C VAL A 221 0.31 -12.98 -8.39
N THR A 222 1.65 -12.81 -8.46
CA THR A 222 2.42 -12.04 -7.50
C THR A 222 2.88 -10.75 -8.16
N PHE A 223 2.53 -9.63 -7.53
CA PHE A 223 2.86 -8.28 -7.97
C PHE A 223 3.73 -7.64 -6.91
N ALA A 224 4.86 -7.06 -7.32
CA ALA A 224 5.81 -6.40 -6.43
C ALA A 224 5.59 -4.88 -6.44
N TYR A 225 5.55 -4.27 -5.25
CA TYR A 225 5.33 -2.84 -5.05
C TYR A 225 6.55 -2.12 -4.47
N ASP A 226 7.53 -2.87 -3.97
CA ASP A 226 8.87 -2.38 -3.61
C ASP A 226 9.90 -3.48 -3.93
N ASP A 227 11.16 -3.31 -3.53
CA ASP A 227 12.25 -4.23 -3.83
C ASP A 227 11.97 -5.62 -3.26
N VAL A 228 12.23 -6.64 -4.09
CA VAL A 228 12.01 -8.05 -3.75
C VAL A 228 13.15 -8.91 -4.24
N THR A 229 13.47 -9.94 -3.46
CA THR A 229 14.42 -10.99 -3.87
C THR A 229 13.66 -12.29 -4.11
N VAL A 230 13.67 -12.75 -5.36
CA VAL A 230 12.99 -13.97 -5.80
C VAL A 230 13.98 -15.03 -6.21
N GLU A 231 13.69 -16.27 -5.85
CA GLU A 231 14.46 -17.43 -6.25
C GLU A 231 13.63 -18.30 -7.18
N THR A 232 14.21 -18.58 -8.35
CA THR A 232 13.65 -19.52 -9.33
C THR A 232 14.02 -20.95 -8.98
N PHE A 233 13.16 -21.88 -9.40
CA PHE A 233 13.34 -23.32 -9.17
C PHE A 233 13.55 -23.69 -7.69
N PRO A 234 12.70 -23.19 -6.77
CA PRO A 234 12.79 -23.62 -5.39
C PRO A 234 12.47 -25.12 -5.27
N PRO A 235 12.97 -25.82 -4.24
CA PRO A 235 12.72 -27.24 -4.08
C PRO A 235 11.21 -27.51 -3.93
N ILE A 236 10.65 -28.30 -4.85
CA ILE A 236 9.25 -28.70 -4.86
C ILE A 236 9.13 -30.23 -4.91
N LYS A 237 8.00 -30.77 -4.45
CA LYS A 237 7.74 -32.22 -4.48
C LYS A 237 7.49 -32.70 -5.90
N ALA A 238 7.76 -33.98 -6.17
CA ALA A 238 7.57 -34.60 -7.50
C ALA A 238 6.15 -34.42 -8.08
N ALA A 239 5.12 -34.43 -7.22
CA ALA A 239 3.73 -34.20 -7.65
C ALA A 239 3.51 -32.83 -8.32
N GLN A 240 4.36 -31.85 -8.02
CA GLN A 240 4.28 -30.50 -8.58
C GLN A 240 5.06 -30.36 -9.90
N TRP A 241 5.84 -31.38 -10.30
CA TRP A 241 6.61 -31.38 -11.56
C TRP A 241 5.75 -31.70 -12.80
N THR A 242 4.57 -32.28 -12.59
CA THR A 242 3.70 -32.80 -13.66
C THR A 242 2.27 -32.22 -13.61
N ARG A 243 2.06 -31.15 -12.82
CA ARG A 243 0.77 -30.46 -12.72
C ARG A 243 0.46 -29.64 -13.97
#